data_AF-V5GVV8-F1
#
_entry.id   AF-V5GVV8-F1
#
_cell.length_a   1.000
_cell.length_b   1.000
_cell.length_c   1.000
_cell.angle_alpha   90.00
_cell.angle_beta   90.00
_cell.angle_gamma   90.00
#
_symmetry.space_group_name_H-M   'P 1'
#
loop_
_entity.id
_entity.type
_entity.pdbx_description
1 polymer ?
#
loop_
_entity_poly.entity_id
_entity_poly.type
_entity_poly.pdbx_seq_one_letter_code
_entity_poly.pdbx_strand_id
1 'polypeptide(L)'
;FGTFTPLENLKQLDISSNPLVCDCGLLWLLDWSQKYSVKLISNPKCNSPALFKGHPLRKLKIGDDIHCKSPAGNNGLLIIELKPDENQVVFEGDALTLQCYAPSITDSYEEPTHSKLDWTWLDVNPEEHFPGLDIENQILPSAGRIGSTITISKLKRNHTGIWNCVYFSLQGNHSKGIAVVVISDDTKYCPMTVTSNNKGTYNWPRTIINYTVMIPCESLNLNYDVNHQKVSYECSSKGEWVNLNTSMCS
;
A
#
# COMPACT_ATOMS: atom_id res chain seq x y z
N PHE A 1 -6.85 2.84 18.44
CA PHE A 1 -7.16 3.36 19.78
C PHE A 1 -8.26 2.51 20.39
N GLY A 2 -8.14 2.14 21.67
CA GLY A 2 -9.09 1.25 22.35
C GLY A 2 -10.23 2.02 23.01
N THR A 3 -11.45 1.46 23.02
CA THR A 3 -12.68 2.10 23.53
C THR A 3 -12.54 2.61 24.98
N PHE A 4 -11.72 1.95 25.80
CA PHE A 4 -11.58 2.28 27.22
C PHE A 4 -10.40 3.21 27.56
N THR A 5 -9.66 3.71 26.56
CA THR A 5 -8.52 4.61 26.79
C THR A 5 -8.89 5.88 27.60
N PRO A 6 -10.06 6.52 27.41
CA PRO A 6 -10.44 7.70 28.22
C PRO A 6 -10.85 7.38 29.67
N LEU A 7 -11.00 6.11 30.05
CA LEU A 7 -11.55 5.71 31.35
C LEU A 7 -10.45 5.47 32.40
N GLU A 8 -9.78 6.55 32.82
CA GLU A 8 -8.59 6.49 33.70
C GLU A 8 -8.85 5.87 35.09
N ASN A 9 -10.09 5.95 35.59
CA ASN A 9 -10.47 5.45 36.91
C ASN A 9 -11.02 4.03 36.91
N LEU A 10 -11.11 3.37 35.75
CA LEU A 10 -11.67 2.02 35.64
C LEU A 10 -10.71 1.01 36.30
N LYS A 11 -11.20 0.19 37.24
CA LYS A 11 -10.39 -0.80 37.98
C LYS A 11 -10.81 -2.24 37.73
N GLN A 12 -12.06 -2.46 37.35
CA GLN A 12 -12.63 -3.78 37.13
C GLN A 12 -13.52 -3.74 35.89
N LEU A 13 -13.50 -4.81 35.10
CA LEU A 13 -14.30 -4.96 33.90
C LEU A 13 -14.83 -6.40 33.83
N ASP A 14 -16.15 -6.56 33.77
CA ASP A 14 -16.79 -7.84 33.47
C ASP A 14 -17.25 -7.87 32.02
N ILE A 15 -16.76 -8.86 31.27
CA ILE A 15 -17.19 -9.15 29.90
C ILE A 15 -17.43 -10.65 29.71
N SER A 16 -17.52 -11.42 30.79
CA SER A 16 -17.55 -12.88 30.77
C SER A 16 -18.78 -13.47 30.09
N SER A 17 -19.91 -12.75 30.12
CA SER A 17 -21.16 -13.16 29.47
C SER A 17 -21.28 -12.72 28.01
N ASN A 18 -20.17 -12.38 27.34
CA ASN A 18 -20.16 -11.99 25.93
C ASN A 18 -19.54 -13.08 25.04
N PRO A 19 -20.03 -13.25 23.80
CA PRO A 19 -19.43 -14.17 22.84
C PRO A 19 -18.13 -13.60 22.25
N LEU A 20 -17.04 -13.63 23.03
CA LEU A 20 -15.78 -12.99 22.66
C LEU A 20 -15.12 -13.65 21.44
N VAL A 21 -14.79 -12.84 20.44
CA VAL A 21 -13.97 -13.25 19.28
C VAL A 21 -12.51 -12.96 19.60
N CYS A 22 -11.73 -14.00 19.87
CA CYS A 22 -10.33 -13.89 20.26
C CYS A 22 -9.41 -13.86 19.03
N ASP A 23 -9.47 -12.76 18.31
CA ASP A 23 -8.62 -12.44 17.16
C ASP A 23 -7.74 -11.20 17.43
N CYS A 24 -7.08 -10.69 16.39
CA CYS A 24 -6.26 -9.49 16.48
C CYS A 24 -7.03 -8.24 16.94
N GLY A 25 -8.34 -8.18 16.69
CA GLY A 25 -9.22 -7.08 17.07
C GLY A 25 -9.52 -7.03 18.57
N LEU A 26 -9.37 -8.13 19.30
CA LEU A 26 -9.55 -8.17 20.76
C LEU A 26 -8.24 -7.96 21.55
N LEU A 27 -7.09 -7.97 20.88
CA LEU A 27 -5.79 -7.86 21.55
C LEU A 27 -5.58 -6.54 22.29
N TRP A 28 -6.15 -5.43 21.78
CA TRP A 28 -6.03 -4.13 22.45
C TRP A 28 -6.59 -4.19 23.88
N LEU A 29 -7.60 -5.02 24.12
CA LEU A 29 -8.24 -5.14 25.42
C LEU A 29 -7.33 -5.84 26.43
N LEU A 30 -6.61 -6.87 25.98
CA LEU A 30 -5.61 -7.54 26.79
C LEU A 30 -4.45 -6.61 27.15
N ASP A 31 -3.88 -5.94 26.15
CA ASP A 31 -2.79 -4.97 26.34
C ASP A 31 -3.22 -3.81 27.26
N TRP A 32 -4.39 -3.22 26.99
CA TRP A 32 -4.96 -2.14 27.81
C TRP A 32 -5.20 -2.60 29.26
N SER A 33 -5.78 -3.79 29.46
CA SER A 33 -6.06 -4.28 30.81
C SER A 33 -4.79 -4.51 31.63
N GLN A 34 -3.72 -4.98 30.99
CA GLN A 34 -2.41 -5.15 31.63
C GLN A 34 -1.76 -3.80 31.93
N LYS A 35 -1.68 -2.92 30.92
CA LYS A 35 -1.07 -1.59 31.02
C LYS A 35 -1.70 -0.73 32.11
N TYR A 36 -3.02 -0.73 32.21
CA TYR A 36 -3.76 0.07 33.20
C TYR A 36 -4.14 -0.72 34.47
N SER A 37 -3.64 -1.96 34.63
CA SER A 37 -3.90 -2.82 35.78
C SER A 37 -5.40 -3.03 36.09
N VAL A 38 -6.21 -3.13 35.04
CA VAL A 38 -7.65 -3.37 35.13
C VAL A 38 -7.93 -4.85 35.29
N LYS A 39 -8.68 -5.22 36.33
CA LYS A 39 -9.04 -6.61 36.59
C LYS A 39 -10.21 -7.05 35.72
N LEU A 40 -9.95 -7.98 34.80
CA LEU A 40 -11.01 -8.71 34.08
C LEU A 40 -11.68 -9.72 35.04
N ILE A 41 -12.85 -9.40 35.58
CA ILE A 41 -13.56 -10.25 36.54
C ILE A 41 -14.36 -11.34 35.82
N SER A 42 -14.77 -12.37 36.57
CA SER A 42 -15.58 -13.50 36.05
C SER A 42 -14.90 -14.34 34.95
N ASN A 43 -13.58 -14.20 34.79
CA ASN A 43 -12.71 -14.99 33.90
C ASN A 43 -13.27 -15.14 32.47
N PRO A 44 -13.30 -14.05 31.68
CA PRO A 44 -13.85 -14.06 30.34
C PRO A 44 -13.15 -15.08 29.45
N LYS A 45 -13.95 -15.79 28.63
CA LYS A 45 -13.49 -16.86 27.75
C LYS A 45 -13.82 -16.54 26.29
N CYS A 46 -12.98 -17.02 25.40
CA CYS A 46 -13.20 -16.95 23.97
C CYS A 46 -14.38 -17.83 23.56
N ASN A 47 -15.23 -17.30 22.68
CA ASN A 47 -16.27 -18.06 22.00
C ASN A 47 -15.82 -18.53 20.60
N SER A 48 -15.00 -17.72 19.93
CA SER A 48 -14.40 -18.01 18.63
C SER A 48 -12.98 -17.40 18.54
N PRO A 49 -12.13 -17.80 17.57
CA PRO A 49 -12.30 -18.93 16.64
C PRO A 49 -12.30 -20.29 17.35
N ALA A 50 -12.67 -21.36 16.63
CA ALA A 50 -12.83 -22.71 17.21
C ALA A 50 -11.59 -23.18 17.99
N LEU A 51 -10.39 -22.81 17.52
CA LEU A 51 -9.11 -23.11 18.15
C LEU A 51 -9.03 -22.60 19.60
N PHE A 52 -9.57 -21.40 19.87
CA PHE A 52 -9.52 -20.78 21.19
C PHE A 52 -10.84 -20.90 21.95
N LYS A 53 -11.88 -21.54 21.40
CA LYS A 53 -13.17 -21.66 22.07
C LYS A 53 -13.02 -22.24 23.48
N GLY A 54 -13.57 -21.55 24.47
CA GLY A 54 -13.47 -21.90 25.89
C GLY A 54 -12.15 -21.52 26.58
N HIS A 55 -11.15 -21.01 25.84
CA HIS A 55 -9.89 -20.55 26.43
C HIS A 55 -10.09 -19.24 27.20
N PRO A 56 -9.54 -19.11 28.42
CA PRO A 56 -9.56 -17.86 29.16
C PRO A 56 -8.74 -16.78 28.44
N LEU A 57 -9.32 -15.58 28.33
CA LEU A 57 -8.69 -14.46 27.61
C LEU A 57 -7.30 -14.12 28.18
N ARG A 58 -7.14 -14.16 29.51
CA ARG A 58 -5.86 -13.90 30.20
C ARG A 58 -4.74 -14.90 29.89
N LYS A 59 -5.07 -16.08 29.36
CA LYS A 59 -4.10 -17.15 29.08
C LYS A 59 -3.57 -17.10 27.65
N LEU A 60 -4.12 -16.25 26.79
CA LEU A 60 -3.64 -16.08 25.43
C LEU A 60 -2.31 -15.35 25.43
N LYS A 61 -1.29 -15.91 24.78
CA LYS A 61 -0.01 -15.26 24.55
C LYS A 61 0.04 -14.63 23.17
N ILE A 62 0.21 -13.32 23.15
CA ILE A 62 0.39 -12.52 21.93
C ILE A 62 1.74 -12.89 21.32
N GLY A 63 1.77 -13.29 20.05
CA GLY A 63 2.98 -13.67 19.33
C GLY A 63 3.32 -15.16 19.34
N ASP A 64 2.84 -15.94 20.31
CA ASP A 64 3.01 -17.41 20.38
C ASP A 64 1.71 -18.15 20.00
N ASP A 65 0.57 -17.77 20.61
CA ASP A 65 -0.73 -18.39 20.35
C ASP A 65 -1.48 -17.63 19.24
N ILE A 66 -1.38 -16.30 19.25
CA ILE A 66 -2.02 -15.42 18.27
C ILE A 66 -0.92 -14.65 17.52
N HIS A 67 -0.61 -15.10 16.30
CA HIS A 67 0.33 -14.44 15.40
C HIS A 67 -0.34 -13.29 14.64
N CYS A 68 -0.49 -12.13 15.31
CA CYS A 68 -0.88 -10.90 14.63
C CYS A 68 0.36 -10.24 14.02
N LYS A 69 0.46 -10.19 12.69
CA LYS A 69 1.30 -9.18 12.05
C LYS A 69 0.62 -7.85 12.31
N SER A 70 1.18 -7.03 13.21
CA SER A 70 0.72 -5.65 13.40
C SER A 70 0.70 -4.97 12.03
N PRO A 71 -0.46 -4.51 11.52
CA PRO A 71 -0.48 -3.65 10.35
C PRO A 71 -0.04 -2.23 10.71
N ALA A 72 0.23 -1.94 11.98
CA ALA A 72 0.59 -0.59 12.42
C ALA A 72 2.06 -0.53 12.82
N GLY A 73 2.87 0.00 11.90
CA GLY A 73 3.69 1.14 12.29
C GLY A 73 2.76 2.28 12.71
N ASN A 74 2.37 2.29 13.98
CA ASN A 74 1.86 3.41 14.78
C ASN A 74 0.71 4.35 14.33
N ASN A 75 0.15 4.32 13.11
CA ASN A 75 -0.73 5.43 12.67
C ASN A 75 -2.14 5.05 12.17
N GLY A 76 -2.74 3.94 12.59
CA GLY A 76 -4.19 3.70 12.36
C GLY A 76 -4.69 3.81 10.91
N LEU A 77 -3.80 3.69 9.93
CA LEU A 77 -4.14 3.78 8.51
C LEU A 77 -4.59 2.40 8.01
N LEU A 78 -5.72 2.37 7.31
CA LEU A 78 -6.14 1.23 6.50
C LEU A 78 -5.08 1.00 5.42
N ILE A 79 -4.40 -0.15 5.42
CA ILE A 79 -3.32 -0.45 4.48
C ILE A 79 -3.88 -1.21 3.29
N ILE A 80 -3.94 -0.53 2.14
CA ILE A 80 -4.04 -1.17 0.84
C ILE A 80 -2.65 -1.70 0.47
N GLU A 81 -2.53 -3.02 0.32
CA GLU A 81 -1.33 -3.72 -0.13
C GLU A 81 -1.46 -3.97 -1.63
N LEU A 82 -0.66 -3.28 -2.44
CA LEU A 82 -0.61 -3.43 -3.88
C LEU A 82 0.65 -4.20 -4.26
N LYS A 83 0.55 -5.16 -5.18
CA LYS A 83 1.66 -5.93 -5.72
C LYS A 83 1.63 -5.88 -7.25
N PRO A 84 2.70 -5.41 -7.90
CA PRO A 84 3.86 -4.75 -7.30
C PRO A 84 3.49 -3.44 -6.60
N ASP A 85 4.26 -3.05 -5.58
CA ASP A 85 4.06 -1.82 -4.79
C ASP A 85 4.81 -0.61 -5.35
N GLU A 86 5.66 -0.82 -6.35
CA GLU A 86 6.47 0.18 -7.03
C GLU A 86 6.01 0.39 -8.48
N ASN A 87 6.39 1.52 -9.07
CA ASN A 87 6.12 1.82 -10.48
C ASN A 87 6.78 0.80 -11.41
N GLN A 88 6.07 0.43 -12.48
CA GLN A 88 6.46 -0.66 -13.38
C GLN A 88 6.87 -0.13 -14.76
N VAL A 89 7.96 -0.68 -15.28
CA VAL A 89 8.38 -0.53 -16.67
C VAL A 89 8.30 -1.91 -17.32
N VAL A 90 7.46 -2.04 -18.34
CA VAL A 90 7.10 -3.30 -18.97
C VAL A 90 7.21 -3.18 -20.49
N PHE A 91 7.30 -4.29 -21.22
CA PHE A 91 7.38 -4.26 -22.68
C PHE A 91 6.04 -4.60 -23.33
N GLU A 92 5.82 -4.07 -24.53
CA GLU A 92 4.66 -4.40 -25.36
C GLU A 92 4.64 -5.89 -25.67
N GLY A 93 3.46 -6.50 -25.58
CA GLY A 93 3.26 -7.94 -25.76
C GLY A 93 3.44 -8.78 -24.50
N ASP A 94 4.09 -8.27 -23.45
CA ASP A 94 4.21 -8.97 -22.16
C ASP A 94 2.87 -9.02 -21.42
N ALA A 95 2.77 -9.94 -20.46
CA ALA A 95 1.66 -10.00 -19.52
C ALA A 95 1.99 -9.22 -18.24
N LEU A 96 1.01 -8.50 -17.70
CA LEU A 96 1.12 -7.79 -16.42
C LEU A 96 -0.03 -8.19 -15.51
N THR A 97 0.30 -8.53 -14.27
CA THR A 97 -0.67 -8.83 -13.22
C THR A 97 -0.48 -7.87 -12.06
N LEU A 98 -1.54 -7.18 -11.67
CA LEU A 98 -1.58 -6.33 -10.48
C LEU A 98 -2.51 -6.96 -9.46
N GLN A 99 -2.03 -7.11 -8.23
CA GLN A 99 -2.79 -7.69 -7.13
C GLN A 99 -2.97 -6.64 -6.05
N CYS A 100 -4.20 -6.48 -5.58
CA CYS A 100 -4.53 -5.55 -4.53
C CYS A 100 -5.20 -6.29 -3.38
N TYR A 101 -4.78 -6.03 -2.15
CA TYR A 101 -5.34 -6.61 -0.95
C TYR A 101 -5.67 -5.52 0.06
N ALA A 102 -6.83 -5.65 0.70
CA ALA A 102 -7.27 -4.76 1.77
C ALA A 102 -7.95 -5.56 2.89
N PRO A 103 -7.97 -5.04 4.13
CA PRO A 103 -8.72 -5.67 5.21
C PRO A 103 -10.22 -5.70 4.88
N SER A 104 -10.85 -6.82 5.18
CA SER A 104 -12.30 -6.96 5.12
C SER A 104 -12.90 -6.41 6.42
N ILE A 105 -13.70 -5.35 6.34
CA ILE A 105 -14.45 -4.84 7.51
C ILE A 105 -15.87 -5.39 7.39
N THR A 106 -16.19 -6.41 8.17
CA THR A 106 -17.54 -6.99 8.26
C THR A 106 -18.12 -6.65 9.62
N ASP A 107 -19.10 -5.74 9.66
CA ASP A 107 -19.78 -5.34 10.91
C ASP A 107 -20.94 -6.30 11.29
N SER A 108 -21.33 -7.26 10.45
CA SER A 108 -22.39 -8.22 10.77
C SER A 108 -22.28 -9.55 10.01
N TYR A 109 -22.86 -10.62 10.58
CA TYR A 109 -22.91 -11.96 9.98
C TYR A 109 -24.05 -12.12 8.94
N GLU A 110 -24.88 -11.11 8.74
CA GLU A 110 -26.10 -11.20 7.91
C GLU A 110 -25.97 -10.48 6.56
N GLU A 111 -24.99 -9.60 6.35
CA GLU A 111 -24.69 -9.04 5.03
C GLU A 111 -23.19 -9.05 4.72
N PRO A 112 -22.76 -9.70 3.63
CA PRO A 112 -21.40 -9.56 3.16
C PRO A 112 -21.19 -8.15 2.60
N THR A 113 -20.10 -7.50 3.01
CA THR A 113 -19.32 -6.49 2.26
C THR A 113 -19.86 -5.05 2.16
N HIS A 114 -19.68 -4.24 3.21
CA HIS A 114 -19.48 -2.79 3.00
C HIS A 114 -18.08 -2.45 2.46
N SER A 115 -17.15 -3.42 2.51
CA SER A 115 -15.81 -3.31 1.96
C SER A 115 -15.74 -3.89 0.55
N LYS A 116 -15.41 -3.07 -0.45
CA LYS A 116 -15.24 -3.47 -1.86
C LYS A 116 -13.91 -2.96 -2.40
N LEU A 117 -13.28 -3.74 -3.28
CA LEU A 117 -12.15 -3.30 -4.11
C LEU A 117 -12.60 -3.09 -5.55
N ASP A 118 -12.16 -1.99 -6.16
CA ASP A 118 -12.29 -1.71 -7.58
C ASP A 118 -10.95 -1.22 -8.15
N TRP A 119 -10.84 -1.22 -9.48
CA TRP A 119 -9.69 -0.70 -10.21
C TRP A 119 -10.06 0.53 -11.02
N THR A 120 -9.14 1.49 -11.11
CA THR A 120 -9.25 2.63 -12.01
C THR A 120 -7.96 2.79 -12.79
N TRP A 121 -8.06 3.17 -14.06
CA TRP A 121 -6.93 3.60 -14.88
C TRP A 121 -7.11 5.07 -15.22
N LEU A 122 -6.16 5.94 -14.84
CA LEU A 122 -6.28 7.40 -14.99
C LEU A 122 -7.64 7.93 -14.50
N ASP A 123 -8.09 7.43 -13.35
CA ASP A 123 -9.37 7.78 -12.69
C ASP A 123 -10.65 7.41 -13.49
N VAL A 124 -10.53 6.58 -14.53
CA VAL A 124 -11.68 6.00 -15.25
C VAL A 124 -11.77 4.48 -15.07
N ASN A 125 -12.93 3.92 -15.39
CA ASN A 125 -13.14 2.47 -15.34
C ASN A 125 -12.32 1.79 -16.46
N PRO A 126 -11.37 0.89 -16.13
CA PRO A 126 -10.52 0.25 -17.13
C PRO A 126 -11.29 -0.70 -18.05
N GLU A 127 -12.40 -1.31 -17.60
CA GLU A 127 -13.23 -2.22 -18.41
C GLU A 127 -13.89 -1.51 -19.61
N GLU A 128 -14.13 -0.19 -19.51
CA GLU A 128 -14.71 0.61 -20.59
C GLU A 128 -13.70 0.93 -21.69
N HIS A 129 -12.41 0.97 -21.35
CA HIS A 129 -11.34 1.37 -22.26
C HIS A 129 -10.56 0.19 -22.85
N PHE A 130 -10.52 -0.94 -22.13
CA PHE A 130 -9.70 -2.09 -22.48
C PHE A 130 -10.54 -3.37 -22.54
N PRO A 131 -10.99 -3.81 -23.74
CA PRO A 131 -11.68 -5.08 -23.88
C PRO A 131 -10.69 -6.24 -23.64
N GLY A 132 -11.05 -7.18 -22.76
CA GLY A 132 -10.24 -8.36 -22.46
C GLY A 132 -9.32 -8.23 -21.23
N LEU A 133 -9.64 -7.31 -20.32
CA LEU A 133 -9.09 -7.34 -18.96
C LEU A 133 -9.73 -8.50 -18.18
N ASP A 134 -8.90 -9.23 -17.43
CA ASP A 134 -9.35 -10.27 -16.52
C ASP A 134 -9.27 -9.74 -15.09
N ILE A 135 -10.40 -9.60 -14.41
CA ILE A 135 -10.49 -9.08 -13.04
C ILE A 135 -11.08 -10.17 -12.13
N GLU A 136 -10.25 -10.72 -11.26
CA GLU A 136 -10.64 -11.74 -10.31
C GLU A 136 -10.70 -11.17 -8.89
N ASN A 137 -11.89 -11.17 -8.30
CA ASN A 137 -12.08 -10.76 -6.91
C ASN A 137 -12.08 -11.99 -5.98
N GLN A 138 -11.29 -11.92 -4.91
CA GLN A 138 -11.12 -12.99 -3.94
C GLN A 138 -11.45 -12.49 -2.53
N ILE A 139 -12.39 -13.16 -1.86
CA ILE A 139 -12.61 -12.95 -0.43
C ILE A 139 -11.82 -14.02 0.32
N LEU A 140 -10.93 -13.60 1.23
CA LEU A 140 -10.10 -14.48 2.06
C LEU A 140 -10.60 -14.39 3.51
N PRO A 141 -11.72 -15.08 3.85
CA PRO A 141 -12.35 -14.96 5.17
C PRO A 141 -11.45 -15.48 6.30
N SER A 142 -10.59 -16.45 6.04
CA SER A 142 -9.60 -16.97 7.00
C SER A 142 -8.48 -15.99 7.33
N ALA A 143 -8.21 -15.02 6.43
CA ALA A 143 -7.20 -13.99 6.60
C ALA A 143 -7.79 -12.60 6.95
N GLY A 144 -9.12 -12.47 6.97
CA GLY A 144 -9.81 -11.19 7.17
C GLY A 144 -9.48 -10.16 6.08
N ARG A 145 -9.25 -10.61 4.85
CA ARG A 145 -8.83 -9.77 3.72
C ARG A 145 -9.74 -9.97 2.52
N ILE A 146 -9.93 -8.90 1.76
CA ILE A 146 -10.41 -8.97 0.38
C ILE A 146 -9.23 -8.70 -0.56
N GLY A 147 -9.25 -9.37 -1.70
CA GLY A 147 -8.26 -9.26 -2.74
C GLY A 147 -8.94 -9.03 -4.09
N SER A 148 -8.26 -8.32 -4.97
CA SER A 148 -8.64 -8.17 -6.37
C SER A 148 -7.38 -8.28 -7.21
N THR A 149 -7.43 -9.08 -8.26
CA THR A 149 -6.32 -9.28 -9.18
C THR A 149 -6.77 -8.87 -10.57
N ILE A 150 -6.02 -7.99 -11.22
CA ILE A 150 -6.21 -7.64 -12.62
C ILE A 150 -5.06 -8.18 -13.45
N THR A 151 -5.38 -8.90 -14.52
CA THR A 151 -4.41 -9.48 -15.45
C THR A 151 -4.62 -8.94 -16.85
N ILE A 152 -3.55 -8.37 -17.40
CA ILE A 152 -3.45 -7.89 -18.77
C ILE A 152 -2.59 -8.90 -19.53
N SER A 153 -3.20 -9.76 -20.35
CA SER A 153 -2.45 -10.85 -21.01
C SER A 153 -1.48 -10.38 -22.09
N LYS A 154 -1.79 -9.26 -22.77
CA LYS A 154 -0.94 -8.66 -23.80
C LYS A 154 -0.95 -7.15 -23.66
N LEU A 155 0.15 -6.62 -23.14
CA LEU A 155 0.35 -5.18 -23.01
C LEU A 155 0.44 -4.49 -24.37
N LYS A 156 -0.06 -3.26 -24.41
CA LYS A 156 -0.10 -2.35 -25.55
C LYS A 156 0.27 -0.98 -25.02
N ARG A 157 0.74 -0.10 -25.90
CA ARG A 157 1.16 1.25 -25.52
C ARG A 157 0.09 2.06 -24.76
N ASN A 158 -1.19 1.85 -25.09
CA ASN A 158 -2.32 2.53 -24.45
C ASN A 158 -2.61 2.07 -23.01
N HIS A 159 -2.00 0.98 -22.52
CA HIS A 159 -2.10 0.61 -21.09
C HIS A 159 -1.19 1.48 -20.18
N THR A 160 -0.34 2.33 -20.77
CA THR A 160 0.49 3.29 -20.03
C THR A 160 -0.39 4.25 -19.24
N GLY A 161 -0.18 4.36 -17.94
CA GLY A 161 -0.97 5.23 -17.07
C GLY A 161 -0.85 4.87 -15.61
N ILE A 162 -1.66 5.52 -14.78
CA ILE A 162 -1.73 5.26 -13.34
C ILE A 162 -2.84 4.25 -13.10
N TRP A 163 -2.47 3.10 -12.55
CA TRP A 163 -3.40 2.04 -12.16
C TRP A 163 -3.62 2.12 -10.66
N ASN A 164 -4.81 2.56 -10.25
CA ASN A 164 -5.20 2.62 -8.84
C ASN A 164 -6.08 1.44 -8.48
N CYS A 165 -5.82 0.88 -7.31
CA CYS A 165 -6.78 0.08 -6.58
C CYS A 165 -7.52 0.98 -5.59
N VAL A 166 -8.85 0.96 -5.65
CA VAL A 166 -9.75 1.77 -4.83
C VAL A 166 -10.47 0.85 -3.86
N TYR A 167 -10.34 1.15 -2.57
CA TYR A 167 -11.01 0.47 -1.47
C TYR A 167 -12.15 1.34 -0.96
N PHE A 168 -13.37 0.83 -1.09
CA PHE A 168 -14.59 1.44 -0.57
C PHE A 168 -14.85 0.92 0.84
N SER A 169 -15.11 1.83 1.79
CA SER A 169 -15.47 1.48 3.16
C SER A 169 -16.37 2.55 3.79
N LEU A 170 -17.05 2.19 4.88
CA LEU A 170 -17.87 3.14 5.66
C LEU A 170 -17.05 4.29 6.28
N GLN A 171 -15.74 4.09 6.48
CA GLN A 171 -14.83 5.08 7.09
C GLN A 171 -14.24 6.05 6.05
N GLY A 172 -14.51 5.80 4.76
CA GLY A 172 -13.96 6.58 3.66
C GLY A 172 -13.36 5.70 2.57
N ASN A 173 -13.17 6.30 1.41
CA ASN A 173 -12.55 5.64 0.27
C ASN A 173 -11.05 5.91 0.30
N HIS A 174 -10.28 4.85 0.19
CA HIS A 174 -8.83 4.92 0.11
C HIS A 174 -8.39 4.37 -1.24
N SER A 175 -7.34 4.94 -1.81
CA SER A 175 -6.75 4.40 -3.02
C SER A 175 -5.23 4.29 -2.88
N LYS A 176 -4.67 3.31 -3.59
CA LYS A 176 -3.23 3.18 -3.80
C LYS A 176 -3.02 2.77 -5.25
N GLY A 177 -2.06 3.40 -5.92
CA GLY A 177 -1.77 3.09 -7.32
C GLY A 177 -0.29 3.15 -7.64
N ILE A 178 0.02 2.57 -8.80
CA ILE A 178 1.35 2.57 -9.40
C ILE A 178 1.27 3.12 -10.82
N ALA A 179 2.33 3.78 -11.25
CA ALA A 179 2.50 4.14 -12.66
C ALA A 179 3.04 2.93 -13.43
N VAL A 180 2.38 2.61 -14.55
CA VAL A 180 2.82 1.58 -15.49
C VAL A 180 3.22 2.26 -16.79
N VAL A 181 4.44 2.00 -17.25
CA VAL A 181 4.96 2.51 -18.53
C VAL A 181 5.25 1.34 -19.45
N VAL A 182 4.58 1.30 -20.60
CA VAL A 182 4.76 0.26 -21.62
C VAL A 182 5.76 0.74 -22.68
N ILE A 183 6.87 0.02 -22.81
CA ILE A 183 7.91 0.24 -23.82
C ILE A 183 7.59 -0.57 -25.08
N SER A 184 7.62 0.11 -26.22
CA SER A 184 7.43 -0.45 -27.57
C SER A 184 8.63 -0.10 -28.45
N ASP A 185 8.74 -0.73 -29.63
CA ASP A 185 9.78 -0.39 -30.62
C ASP A 185 9.67 1.07 -31.11
N ASP A 186 8.45 1.62 -31.16
CA ASP A 186 8.17 3.01 -31.53
C ASP A 186 8.40 4.01 -30.39
N THR A 187 8.82 3.53 -29.20
CA THR A 187 9.09 4.43 -28.07
C THR A 187 10.28 5.32 -28.41
N LYS A 188 10.07 6.64 -28.27
CA LYS A 188 11.11 7.63 -28.47
C LYS A 188 11.94 7.81 -27.19
N TYR A 189 13.22 8.05 -27.37
CA TYR A 189 14.17 8.22 -26.29
C TYR A 189 15.08 9.40 -26.55
N CYS A 190 15.51 10.06 -25.48
CA CYS A 190 16.71 10.87 -25.54
C CYS A 190 17.95 9.98 -25.54
N PRO A 191 18.95 10.29 -26.37
CA PRO A 191 20.18 9.51 -26.46
C PRO A 191 21.00 9.64 -25.18
N MET A 192 21.86 8.65 -24.90
CA MET A 192 22.84 8.80 -23.81
C MET A 192 23.76 9.97 -24.13
N THR A 193 23.93 10.90 -23.19
CA THR A 193 24.75 12.10 -23.39
C THR A 193 25.52 12.46 -22.13
N VAL A 194 26.59 13.24 -22.28
CA VAL A 194 27.39 13.73 -21.18
C VAL A 194 27.36 15.25 -21.20
N THR A 195 27.04 15.85 -20.06
CA THR A 195 27.12 17.31 -19.89
C THR A 195 28.19 17.63 -18.88
N SER A 196 29.08 18.57 -19.20
CA SER A 196 30.12 19.04 -18.29
C SER A 196 30.00 20.56 -18.10
N ASN A 197 30.03 21.01 -16.86
CA ASN A 197 30.04 22.43 -16.50
C ASN A 197 30.93 22.67 -15.27
N ASN A 198 30.97 23.91 -14.78
CA ASN A 198 31.71 24.27 -13.56
C ASN A 198 31.17 23.64 -12.27
N LYS A 199 30.08 22.87 -12.33
CA LYS A 199 29.46 22.13 -11.22
C LYS A 199 29.68 20.61 -11.32
N GLY A 200 30.38 20.13 -12.36
CA GLY A 200 30.71 18.73 -12.53
C GLY A 200 30.41 18.18 -13.93
N THR A 201 30.67 16.89 -14.09
CA THR A 201 30.43 16.12 -15.31
C THR A 201 29.41 15.02 -15.04
N TYR A 202 28.30 15.06 -15.79
CA TYR A 202 27.13 14.22 -15.56
C TYR A 202 26.83 13.36 -16.78
N ASN A 203 26.73 12.05 -16.55
CA ASN A 203 26.39 11.05 -17.57
C ASN A 203 24.89 10.75 -17.51
N TRP A 204 24.17 11.10 -18.58
CA TRP A 204 22.73 10.94 -18.68
C TRP A 204 22.39 9.65 -19.42
N PRO A 205 21.69 8.69 -18.78
CA PRO A 205 21.33 7.44 -19.41
C PRO A 205 20.29 7.63 -20.50
N ARG A 206 20.16 6.66 -21.42
CA ARG A 206 19.07 6.63 -22.40
C ARG A 206 17.72 6.67 -21.65
N THR A 207 16.91 7.68 -21.93
CA THR A 207 15.70 7.99 -21.15
C THR A 207 14.50 8.19 -22.05
N ILE A 208 13.32 7.75 -21.62
CA ILE A 208 12.06 7.93 -22.35
C ILE A 208 11.63 9.40 -22.39
N ILE A 209 10.90 9.80 -23.43
CA ILE A 209 10.34 11.15 -23.54
C ILE A 209 9.44 11.55 -22.35
N ASN A 210 9.38 12.85 -22.07
CA ASN A 210 8.64 13.48 -20.97
C ASN A 210 9.05 12.99 -19.57
N TYR A 211 10.30 12.55 -19.43
CA TYR A 211 10.85 12.12 -18.15
C TYR A 211 12.04 12.98 -17.74
N THR A 212 12.08 13.35 -16.46
CA THR A 212 13.19 14.12 -15.89
C THR A 212 14.10 13.19 -15.10
N VAL A 213 15.34 13.08 -15.53
CA VAL A 213 16.36 12.32 -14.81
C VAL A 213 16.94 13.19 -13.71
N MET A 214 17.11 12.61 -12.52
CA MET A 214 17.79 13.26 -11.39
C MET A 214 18.99 12.41 -10.96
N ILE A 215 20.17 13.02 -10.91
CA ILE A 215 21.44 12.38 -10.54
C ILE A 215 22.05 13.18 -9.38
N PRO A 216 22.66 12.55 -8.36
CA PRO A 216 23.37 13.28 -7.31
C PRO A 216 24.46 14.18 -7.87
N CYS A 217 24.69 15.33 -7.23
CA CYS A 217 25.80 16.23 -7.58
C CYS A 217 27.15 15.51 -7.45
N GLU A 218 28.11 15.84 -8.30
CA GLU A 218 29.47 15.29 -8.22
C GLU A 218 30.19 15.77 -6.94
N SER A 219 29.94 17.02 -6.55
CA SER A 219 30.39 17.61 -5.29
C SER A 219 29.19 17.83 -4.37
N LEU A 220 29.27 17.27 -3.16
CA LEU A 220 28.24 17.39 -2.13
C LEU A 220 28.72 18.34 -1.03
N ASN A 221 27.91 19.35 -0.73
CA ASN A 221 28.11 20.22 0.41
C ASN A 221 27.41 19.63 1.64
N LEU A 222 28.19 19.09 2.58
CA LEU A 222 27.70 18.44 3.79
C LEU A 222 26.97 19.38 4.76
N ASN A 223 27.04 20.70 4.56
CA ASN A 223 26.27 21.67 5.35
C ASN A 223 24.80 21.79 4.90
N TYR A 224 24.46 21.25 3.73
CA TYR A 224 23.10 21.23 3.20
C TYR A 224 22.56 19.81 3.13
N ASP A 225 21.24 19.67 3.04
CA ASP A 225 20.59 18.38 2.89
C ASP A 225 21.05 17.70 1.58
N VAL A 226 21.74 16.58 1.74
CA VAL A 226 22.31 15.76 0.67
C VAL A 226 21.22 15.25 -0.28
N ASN A 227 19.99 15.02 0.22
CA ASN A 227 18.89 14.48 -0.59
C ASN A 227 18.40 15.47 -1.66
N HIS A 228 18.62 16.76 -1.44
CA HIS A 228 18.21 17.84 -2.34
C HIS A 228 19.33 18.26 -3.31
N GLN A 229 20.56 17.80 -3.10
CA GLN A 229 21.72 18.09 -3.94
C GLN A 229 21.76 17.15 -5.15
N LYS A 230 20.89 17.42 -6.12
CA LYS A 230 20.77 16.67 -7.37
C LYS A 230 20.76 17.60 -8.57
N VAL A 231 21.37 17.16 -9.66
CA VAL A 231 21.17 17.75 -10.99
C VAL A 231 19.94 17.12 -11.63
N SER A 232 19.22 17.89 -12.45
CA SER A 232 18.13 17.36 -13.25
C SER A 232 18.28 17.69 -14.73
N TYR A 233 17.81 16.78 -15.59
CA TYR A 233 17.77 16.99 -17.02
C TYR A 233 16.49 16.37 -17.58
N GLU A 234 15.76 17.13 -18.40
CA GLU A 234 14.45 16.73 -18.90
C GLU A 234 14.58 16.20 -20.32
N CYS A 235 14.01 15.02 -20.57
CA CYS A 235 13.86 14.50 -21.92
C CYS A 235 12.54 15.01 -22.50
N SER A 236 12.61 15.88 -23.52
CA SER A 236 11.42 16.47 -24.15
C SER A 236 10.57 15.45 -24.90
N SER A 237 9.34 15.83 -25.26
CA SER A 237 8.44 15.04 -26.11
C SER A 237 9.00 14.70 -27.50
N LYS A 238 10.03 15.44 -27.95
CA LYS A 238 10.71 15.21 -29.23
C LYS A 238 11.87 14.21 -29.14
N GLY A 239 12.26 13.78 -27.93
CA GLY A 239 13.46 12.96 -27.74
C GLY A 239 14.75 13.76 -27.68
N GLU A 240 14.65 15.06 -27.38
CA GLU A 240 15.80 15.95 -27.18
C GLU A 240 15.91 16.33 -25.71
N TRP A 241 17.13 16.35 -25.19
CA TRP A 241 17.37 16.80 -23.82
C TRP A 241 17.25 18.32 -23.71
N VAL A 242 16.51 18.80 -22.72
CA VAL A 242 16.21 20.21 -22.47
C VAL A 242 16.25 20.52 -20.97
N ASN A 243 16.29 21.80 -20.60
CA ASN A 243 16.15 22.26 -19.22
C ASN A 243 17.15 21.64 -18.23
N LEU A 244 18.44 21.56 -18.60
CA LEU A 244 19.50 21.14 -17.67
C LEU A 244 19.53 22.08 -16.45
N ASN A 245 19.29 21.54 -15.26
CA ASN A 245 19.33 22.28 -14.01
C ASN A 245 20.42 21.73 -13.10
N THR A 246 21.40 22.58 -12.79
CA THR A 246 22.49 22.30 -11.85
C THR A 246 22.54 23.28 -10.69
N SER A 247 21.45 23.99 -10.40
CA SER A 247 21.42 25.08 -9.41
C SER A 247 21.70 24.60 -7.98
N MET A 248 21.39 23.34 -7.67
CA MET A 248 21.55 22.75 -6.34
C MET A 248 22.94 22.17 -6.09
N CYS A 249 23.84 22.23 -7.07
CA CYS A 249 25.21 21.71 -6.96
C CYS A 249 26.21 22.86 -6.80
N SER A 250 27.15 22.72 -5.87
CA SER A 250 28.14 23.75 -5.54
C SER A 250 29.57 23.35 -5.90
#